data_AF-X1G4J9-F1
#
_entry.id   AF-X1G4J9-F1
#
_cell.length_a   1.000
_cell.length_b   1.000
_cell.length_c   1.000
_cell.angle_alpha   90.00
_cell.angle_beta   90.00
_cell.angle_gamma   90.00
#
_symmetry.space_group_name_H-M   'P 1'
#
loop_
_entity.id
_entity.type
_entity.pdbx_description
1 polymer ?
#
loop_
_entity_poly.entity_id
_entity_poly.type
_entity_poly.pdbx_seq_one_letter_code
_entity_poly.pdbx_strand_id
1 'polypeptide(L)'
;GVTAQAKRMIDRCQALWARKYVLKKSSMWKKGTTKKKGWFLSVAGSRGAKVFEGAILTVRYFFDALNVEYTGELIFRRIDAQGAIKKHPSALKEAFEAGQRLAAD
;
A
#
# COMPACT_ATOMS: atom_id res chain seq x y z
N GLY A 1 -1.69 -6.24 10.83
CA GLY A 1 -0.70 -6.48 9.75
C GLY A 1 -1.43 -6.77 8.46
N VAL A 2 -0.71 -7.00 7.35
CA VAL A 2 -1.32 -7.46 6.09
C VAL A 2 -1.64 -8.96 6.16
N THR A 3 -2.44 -9.48 5.24
CA THR A 3 -2.74 -10.92 5.19
C THR A 3 -1.49 -11.74 4.86
N ALA A 4 -1.51 -13.03 5.20
CA ALA A 4 -0.40 -13.93 4.90
C ALA A 4 -0.11 -14.02 3.39
N GLN A 5 -1.15 -13.99 2.54
CA GLN A 5 -0.99 -14.00 1.09
C GLN A 5 -0.28 -12.74 0.59
N ALA A 6 -0.67 -11.56 1.09
CA ALA A 6 -0.02 -10.31 0.74
C ALA A 6 1.44 -10.30 1.23
N LYS A 7 1.71 -10.77 2.46
CA LYS A 7 3.06 -10.83 3.01
C LYS A 7 3.98 -11.77 2.23
N ARG A 8 3.46 -12.91 1.74
CA ARG A 8 4.20 -13.82 0.85
C ARG A 8 4.68 -13.11 -0.42
N MET A 9 3.87 -12.24 -1.00
CA MET A 9 4.28 -11.44 -2.16
C MET A 9 5.36 -10.43 -1.77
N ILE A 10 5.15 -9.69 -0.68
CA ILE A 10 6.10 -8.70 -0.16
C ILE A 10 7.47 -9.32 0.11
N ASP A 11 7.52 -10.53 0.67
CA ASP A 11 8.77 -11.21 1.02
C ASP A 11 9.62 -11.57 -0.20
N ARG A 12 9.00 -11.81 -1.35
CA ARG A 12 9.73 -12.02 -2.61
C ARG A 12 10.47 -10.76 -3.08
N CYS A 13 10.07 -9.58 -2.59
CA CYS A 13 10.70 -8.31 -2.92
C CYS A 13 11.86 -7.93 -1.98
N GLN A 14 12.18 -8.75 -0.97
CA GLN A 14 13.37 -8.55 -0.13
C GLN A 14 14.68 -8.59 -0.95
N ALA A 15 14.72 -9.35 -2.05
CA ALA A 15 15.84 -9.32 -2.98
C ALA A 15 16.04 -7.92 -3.62
N LEU A 16 14.96 -7.17 -3.85
CA LEU A 16 15.03 -5.80 -4.38
C LEU A 16 15.50 -4.81 -3.31
N TRP A 17 15.05 -5.00 -2.07
CA TRP A 17 15.58 -4.26 -0.93
C TRP A 17 17.09 -4.48 -0.77
N ALA A 18 17.56 -5.74 -0.80
CA ALA A 18 18.98 -6.06 -0.69
C ALA A 18 19.79 -5.48 -1.87
N ARG A 19 19.25 -5.56 -3.09
CA ARG A 19 19.85 -4.93 -4.27
C ARG A 19 20.01 -3.42 -4.11
N LYS A 20 19.03 -2.74 -3.53
CA LYS A 20 19.02 -1.30 -3.30
C LYS A 20 19.98 -0.88 -2.18
N TYR A 21 19.86 -1.50 -1.00
CA TYR A 21 20.54 -1.03 0.22
C TYR A 21 21.85 -1.76 0.53
N VAL A 22 21.91 -3.07 0.32
CA VAL A 22 23.10 -3.88 0.61
C VAL A 22 24.10 -3.79 -0.54
N LEU A 23 23.66 -4.11 -1.76
CA LEU A 23 24.52 -4.14 -2.94
C LEU A 23 24.72 -2.76 -3.58
N LYS A 24 23.89 -1.76 -3.21
CA LYS A 24 23.91 -0.40 -3.77
C LYS A 24 23.84 -0.37 -5.31
N LYS A 25 23.22 -1.39 -5.94
CA LYS A 25 23.09 -1.52 -7.40
C LYS A 25 21.86 -0.74 -7.88
N SER A 26 22.00 0.58 -7.91
CA SER A 26 20.95 1.60 -8.01
C SER A 26 20.66 2.10 -9.44
N SER A 27 20.85 1.29 -10.49
CA SER A 27 20.56 1.76 -11.86
C SER A 27 19.08 2.12 -12.09
N MET A 28 18.15 1.49 -11.35
CA MET A 28 16.70 1.79 -11.35
C MET A 28 16.27 2.87 -10.33
N TRP A 29 17.18 3.36 -9.50
CA TRP A 29 16.92 4.29 -8.38
C TRP A 29 17.73 5.59 -8.51
N LYS A 30 18.17 5.91 -9.74
CA LYS A 30 18.94 7.13 -10.02
C LYS A 30 18.10 8.37 -9.68
N LYS A 31 18.74 9.41 -9.12
CA LYS A 31 18.12 10.73 -8.98
C LYS A 31 17.60 11.18 -10.35
N GLY A 32 16.31 11.53 -10.42
CA GLY A 32 15.64 11.98 -11.65
C GLY A 32 14.70 10.95 -12.29
N THR A 33 14.69 9.68 -11.87
CA THR A 33 13.64 8.74 -12.32
C THR A 33 12.34 9.01 -11.57
N THR A 34 11.25 9.27 -12.29
CA THR A 34 9.91 9.40 -11.73
C THR A 34 9.55 8.13 -10.98
N LYS A 35 9.22 8.25 -9.70
CA LYS A 35 8.77 7.09 -8.90
C LYS A 35 7.40 6.66 -9.39
N LYS A 36 7.18 5.35 -9.45
CA LYS A 36 5.84 4.81 -9.65
C LYS A 36 5.00 5.21 -8.44
N LYS A 37 3.76 5.64 -8.66
CA LYS A 37 2.83 5.98 -7.58
C LYS A 37 2.15 4.70 -7.07
N GLY A 38 1.98 4.60 -5.76
CA GLY A 38 1.43 3.43 -5.09
C GLY A 38 0.39 3.81 -4.04
N TRP A 39 -0.67 3.02 -3.97
CA TRP A 39 -1.76 3.20 -3.02
C TRP A 39 -2.01 1.95 -2.19
N PHE A 40 -2.42 2.13 -0.94
CA PHE A 40 -2.81 1.04 -0.04
C PHE A 40 -4.30 1.06 0.25
N LEU A 41 -5.00 -0.03 -0.08
CA LEU A 41 -6.42 -0.20 0.23
C LEU A 41 -6.59 -1.34 1.22
N SER A 42 -7.33 -1.12 2.30
CA SER A 42 -7.55 -2.16 3.30
C SER A 42 -8.84 -1.96 4.11
N VAL A 43 -9.35 -3.06 4.64
CA VAL A 43 -10.52 -3.09 5.51
C VAL A 43 -10.20 -3.87 6.77
N ALA A 44 -10.88 -3.55 7.87
CA ALA A 44 -10.76 -4.31 9.11
C ALA A 44 -12.08 -4.31 9.90
N GLY A 45 -12.43 -5.44 10.52
CA GLY A 45 -13.61 -5.54 11.39
C GLY A 45 -13.47 -4.77 12.71
N SER A 46 -12.23 -4.57 13.19
CA SER A 46 -11.97 -3.90 14.47
C SER A 46 -12.30 -2.40 14.47
N ARG A 47 -12.66 -1.89 15.65
CA ARG A 47 -12.87 -0.46 15.94
C ARG A 47 -11.59 0.27 16.37
N GLY A 48 -10.50 -0.46 16.63
CA GLY A 48 -9.27 0.11 17.17
C GLY A 48 -8.66 1.17 16.27
N ALA A 49 -8.25 2.30 16.85
CA ALA A 49 -7.65 3.42 16.11
C ALA A 49 -6.39 2.97 15.34
N LYS A 50 -5.58 2.10 15.96
CA LYS A 50 -4.28 1.64 15.47
C LYS A 50 -4.32 0.39 14.59
N VAL A 51 -5.49 -0.13 14.24
CA VAL A 51 -5.64 -1.43 13.56
C VAL A 51 -4.84 -1.54 12.26
N PHE A 52 -4.60 -0.42 11.57
CA PHE A 52 -3.88 -0.37 10.31
C PHE A 52 -2.40 0.00 10.43
N GLU A 53 -1.92 0.53 11.56
CA GLU A 53 -0.56 1.11 11.66
C GLU A 53 0.52 0.11 11.23
N GLY A 54 0.45 -1.13 11.72
CA GLY A 54 1.40 -2.17 11.33
C GLY A 54 1.30 -2.58 9.86
N ALA A 55 0.10 -2.53 9.26
CA ALA A 55 -0.07 -2.81 7.83
C ALA A 55 0.49 -1.67 6.96
N ILE A 56 0.19 -0.42 7.31
CA ILE A 56 0.69 0.78 6.64
C ILE A 56 2.22 0.81 6.64
N LEU A 57 2.83 0.59 7.80
CA LEU A 57 4.30 0.55 7.91
C LEU A 57 4.90 -0.54 7.02
N THR A 58 4.31 -1.74 7.01
CA THR A 58 4.75 -2.85 6.15
C THR A 58 4.69 -2.46 4.67
N VAL A 59 3.59 -1.84 4.22
CA VAL A 59 3.42 -1.44 2.82
C VAL A 59 4.35 -0.29 2.44
N ARG A 60 4.62 0.65 3.34
CA ARG A 60 5.60 1.72 3.11
C ARG A 60 7.00 1.17 2.85
N TYR A 61 7.47 0.22 3.66
CA TYR A 61 8.77 -0.43 3.44
C TYR A 61 8.79 -1.27 2.16
N PHE A 62 7.69 -1.95 1.86
CA PHE A 62 7.53 -2.68 0.61
C PHE A 62 7.64 -1.76 -0.61
N PHE A 63 6.95 -0.62 -0.61
CA PHE A 63 7.02 0.35 -1.70
C PHE A 63 8.40 0.97 -1.84
N ASP A 64 9.06 1.29 -0.72
CA ASP A 64 10.42 1.79 -0.74
C ASP A 64 11.41 0.80 -1.39
N ALA A 65 11.28 -0.49 -1.09
CA ALA A 65 12.06 -1.57 -1.72
C ALA A 65 11.81 -1.70 -3.23
N LEU A 66 10.70 -1.16 -3.75
CA LEU A 66 10.31 -1.18 -5.16
C LEU A 66 10.54 0.15 -5.92
N ASN A 67 11.06 1.18 -5.25
CA ASN A 67 11.04 2.55 -5.78
C ASN A 67 9.64 3.13 -6.04
N VAL A 68 8.65 2.67 -5.30
CA VAL A 68 7.28 3.14 -5.39
C VAL A 68 7.07 4.22 -4.33
N GLU A 69 6.43 5.31 -4.71
CA GLU A 69 6.00 6.36 -3.80
C GLU A 69 4.71 5.92 -3.09
N TYR A 70 4.65 6.10 -1.77
CA TYR A 70 3.42 5.90 -1.02
C TYR A 70 2.54 7.14 -1.14
N THR A 71 1.73 7.17 -2.19
CA THR A 71 0.93 8.33 -2.61
C THR A 71 -0.33 8.48 -1.77
N GLY A 72 -0.90 7.39 -1.28
CA GLY A 72 -2.11 7.46 -0.46
C GLY A 72 -2.59 6.11 0.06
N GLU A 73 -3.62 6.18 0.90
CA GLU A 73 -4.26 5.02 1.47
C GLU A 73 -5.76 5.24 1.65
N LEU A 74 -6.54 4.17 1.53
CA LEU A 74 -7.96 4.12 1.87
C LEU A 74 -8.16 2.95 2.83
N ILE A 75 -8.50 3.28 4.07
CA ILE A 75 -8.59 2.32 5.17
C ILE A 75 -9.95 2.43 5.86
N PHE A 76 -10.71 1.33 5.86
CA PHE A 76 -12.07 1.31 6.39
C PHE A 76 -12.18 0.37 7.58
N ARG A 77 -12.47 0.94 8.76
CA ARG A 77 -12.73 0.19 10.00
C ARG A 77 -14.17 -0.31 10.04
N ARG A 78 -14.47 -1.26 10.93
CA ARG A 78 -15.82 -1.84 11.14
C ARG A 78 -16.40 -2.56 9.92
N ILE A 79 -15.54 -3.11 9.07
CA ILE A 79 -15.93 -3.92 7.91
C ILE A 79 -15.50 -5.37 8.20
N ASP A 80 -16.47 -6.19 8.62
CA ASP A 80 -16.22 -7.54 9.10
C ASP A 80 -16.73 -8.61 8.13
N ALA A 81 -18.02 -8.54 7.79
CA ALA A 81 -18.62 -9.49 6.86
C ALA A 81 -18.16 -9.27 5.41
N GLN A 82 -18.05 -10.37 4.67
CA GLN A 82 -17.79 -10.33 3.23
C GLN A 82 -18.82 -9.44 2.52
N GLY A 83 -18.33 -8.51 1.69
CA GLY A 83 -19.17 -7.58 0.95
C GLY A 83 -19.76 -6.42 1.76
N ALA A 84 -19.55 -6.35 3.08
CA ALA A 84 -20.05 -5.25 3.92
C ALA A 84 -19.56 -3.87 3.45
N ILE A 85 -18.35 -3.80 2.89
CA ILE A 85 -17.80 -2.56 2.32
C ILE A 85 -18.70 -1.93 1.25
N LYS A 86 -19.51 -2.72 0.52
CA LYS A 86 -20.43 -2.22 -0.50
C LYS A 86 -21.54 -1.33 0.08
N LYS A 87 -21.83 -1.46 1.37
CA LYS A 87 -22.82 -0.65 2.10
C LYS A 87 -22.18 0.58 2.76
N HIS A 88 -20.86 0.74 2.70
CA HIS A 88 -20.17 1.89 3.29
C HIS A 88 -20.55 3.15 2.50
N PRO A 89 -21.02 4.23 3.15
CA PRO A 89 -21.66 5.37 2.48
C PRO A 89 -20.74 6.09 1.50
N SER A 90 -19.44 6.13 1.78
CA SER A 90 -18.46 6.89 1.00
C SER A 90 -17.37 6.05 0.32
N ALA A 91 -17.26 4.75 0.62
CA ALA A 91 -16.04 4.00 0.26
C ALA A 91 -15.81 3.92 -1.25
N LEU A 92 -16.88 3.70 -2.02
CA LEU A 92 -16.81 3.64 -3.48
C LEU A 92 -16.47 5.00 -4.08
N LYS A 93 -17.07 6.08 -3.54
CA LYS A 93 -16.79 7.45 -3.97
C LYS A 93 -15.34 7.83 -3.70
N GLU A 94 -14.85 7.61 -2.49
CA GLU A 94 -13.45 7.88 -2.10
C GLU A 94 -12.46 7.08 -2.96
N ALA A 95 -12.76 5.79 -3.24
CA ALA A 95 -11.94 4.96 -4.11
C ALA A 95 -11.92 5.45 -5.56
N PHE A 96 -13.07 5.89 -6.08
CA PHE A 96 -13.17 6.44 -7.42
C PHE A 96 -12.39 7.75 -7.56
N GLU A 97 -12.55 8.68 -6.61
CA GLU A 97 -11.83 9.96 -6.57
C GLU A 97 -10.31 9.75 -6.39
N ALA A 98 -9.90 8.75 -5.59
CA ALA A 98 -8.49 8.37 -5.49
C ALA A 98 -7.94 7.84 -6.82
N GLY A 99 -8.71 7.01 -7.53
CA GLY A 99 -8.36 6.51 -8.85
C GLY A 99 -8.22 7.63 -9.89
N GLN A 100 -9.14 8.59 -9.90
CA GLN A 100 -9.05 9.77 -10.78
C GLN A 100 -7.80 10.59 -10.50
N ARG A 101 -7.50 10.85 -9.22
CA ARG A 101 -6.28 11.55 -8.80
C ARG A 101 -5.00 10.80 -9.16
N LEU A 102 -5.03 9.47 -9.21
CA LEU A 102 -3.88 8.67 -9.63
C LEU A 102 -3.66 8.69 -11.15
N ALA A 103 -4.74 8.83 -11.93
CA ALA A 103 -4.69 8.81 -13.39
C ALA A 103 -4.38 10.18 -14.02
N ALA A 104 -4.76 11.27 -13.36
CA ALA A 104 -4.57 12.64 -13.84
C ALA A 104 -3.13 13.17 -13.72
N ASP A 105 -2.20 12.32 -13.30
CA ASP A 105 -1.04 12.66 -12.48
C ASP A 105 0.20 11.89 -12.96
#